data_AF-X0YK73-F1
#
_entry.id   AF-X0YK73-F1
#
_cell.length_a   1.000
_cell.length_b   1.000
_cell.length_c   1.000
_cell.angle_alpha   90.00
_cell.angle_beta   90.00
_cell.angle_gamma   90.00
#
_symmetry.space_group_name_H-M   'P 1'
#
loop_
_entity.id
_entity.type
_entity.pdbx_description
1 polymer ?
#
loop_
_entity_poly.entity_id
_entity_poly.type
_entity_poly.pdbx_seq_one_letter_code
_entity_poly.pdbx_strand_id
1 'polypeptide(L)'
;MSFSIVFIAPYKKLGELFSEVCQEINKDIPVVIGDLEEGARKAVELEEQGVDVLISRGGTAIAIKKKVTNLPIVEVQVSGYDLIRVLHQAQQETDRIAVVGFSPFTYGIEGLGDMV
;
A
#
# COMPACT_ATOMS: atom_id res chain seq x y z
N MET A 1 0.80 -27.35 -4.29
CA MET A 1 1.93 -26.39 -4.18
C MET A 1 1.49 -25.27 -3.25
N SER A 2 2.34 -24.83 -2.34
CA SER A 2 2.11 -23.62 -1.54
C SER A 2 2.87 -22.47 -2.18
N PHE A 3 2.19 -21.36 -2.46
CA PHE A 3 2.83 -20.12 -2.89
C PHE A 3 3.24 -19.31 -1.66
N SER A 4 4.45 -18.76 -1.68
CA SER A 4 4.99 -17.85 -0.68
C SER A 4 4.58 -16.41 -1.00
N ILE A 5 3.93 -15.77 -0.04
CA ILE A 5 3.46 -14.39 -0.16
C ILE A 5 4.11 -13.59 0.96
N VAL A 6 4.66 -12.42 0.65
CA VAL A 6 5.22 -11.50 1.66
C VAL A 6 4.63 -10.11 1.47
N PHE A 7 4.26 -9.46 2.58
CA PHE A 7 3.82 -8.07 2.57
C PHE A 7 4.96 -7.14 2.98
N ILE A 8 5.28 -6.16 2.13
CA ILE A 8 6.19 -5.06 2.46
C ILE A 8 5.36 -3.83 2.81
N ALA A 9 5.25 -3.54 4.10
CA ALA A 9 4.51 -2.39 4.62
C ALA A 9 5.40 -1.14 4.67
N PRO A 10 4.96 0.01 4.12
CA PRO A 10 5.71 1.27 4.20
C PRO A 10 5.91 1.78 5.64
N TYR A 11 5.03 1.41 6.57
CA TYR A 11 5.14 1.81 7.98
C TYR A 11 4.45 0.80 8.90
N LYS A 12 4.86 0.79 10.17
CA LYS A 12 4.47 -0.21 11.17
C LYS A 12 2.95 -0.39 11.30
N LYS A 13 2.21 0.71 11.43
CA LYS A 13 0.75 0.68 11.63
C LYS A 13 -0.02 -0.01 10.49
N LEU A 14 0.45 0.13 9.24
CA LEU A 14 -0.15 -0.59 8.12
C LEU A 14 0.22 -2.07 8.13
N GLY A 15 1.42 -2.41 8.59
CA GLY A 15 1.82 -3.80 8.83
C GLY A 15 0.99 -4.49 9.93
N GLU A 16 0.67 -3.75 10.99
CA GLU A 16 -0.21 -4.20 12.08
C GLU A 16 -1.63 -4.46 11.54
N LEU A 17 -2.22 -3.50 10.82
CA LEU A 17 -3.53 -3.67 10.18
C LEU A 17 -3.57 -4.85 9.21
N PHE A 18 -2.50 -5.05 8.42
CA PHE A 18 -2.43 -6.20 7.51
C PHE A 18 -2.36 -7.52 8.28
N SER A 19 -1.64 -7.56 9.40
CA SER A 19 -1.58 -8.74 10.27
C SER A 19 -2.94 -9.07 10.88
N GLU A 20 -3.72 -8.06 11.29
CA GLU A 20 -5.10 -8.23 11.77
C GLU A 20 -5.98 -8.87 10.70
N VAL A 21 -5.95 -8.34 9.47
CA VAL A 21 -6.70 -8.92 8.33
C VAL A 21 -6.27 -10.37 8.06
N CYS A 22 -4.96 -10.66 8.13
CA CYS A 22 -4.45 -12.02 7.95
C CYS A 22 -4.98 -13.00 9.01
N GLN A 23 -5.09 -12.57 10.26
CA GLN A 23 -5.67 -13.36 11.34
C GLN A 23 -7.16 -13.63 11.10
N GLU A 24 -7.93 -12.62 10.65
CA GLU A 24 -9.36 -12.76 10.35
C GLU A 24 -9.62 -13.81 9.25
N ILE A 25 -8.75 -13.86 8.23
CA ILE A 25 -8.87 -14.82 7.12
C ILE A 25 -8.08 -16.13 7.35
N ASN A 26 -7.48 -16.30 8.54
CA ASN A 26 -6.66 -17.44 8.93
C ASN A 26 -5.53 -17.76 7.92
N LYS A 27 -4.76 -16.72 7.56
CA LYS A 27 -3.59 -16.80 6.69
C LYS A 27 -2.34 -16.34 7.43
N ASP A 28 -1.24 -17.05 7.25
CA ASP A 28 0.07 -16.66 7.75
C ASP A 28 0.87 -16.04 6.60
N ILE A 29 0.91 -14.70 6.56
CA ILE A 29 1.63 -13.94 5.55
C ILE A 29 2.66 -13.06 6.30
N PRO A 30 3.96 -13.30 6.11
CA PRO A 30 5.00 -12.49 6.73
C PRO A 30 4.88 -11.00 6.36
N VAL A 31 5.09 -10.14 7.35
CA VAL A 31 5.11 -8.69 7.20
C VAL A 31 6.53 -8.17 7.41
N VAL A 32 7.02 -7.42 6.44
CA VAL A 32 8.30 -6.72 6.50
C VAL A 32 8.04 -5.22 6.42
N ILE A 33 8.65 -4.43 7.30
CA ILE A 33 8.55 -2.96 7.22
C ILE A 33 9.63 -2.44 6.27
N GLY A 34 9.31 -1.51 5.38
CA GLY A 34 10.29 -0.81 4.54
C GLY A 34 9.62 0.24 3.66
N ASP A 35 10.04 1.50 3.79
CA ASP A 35 9.47 2.61 3.04
C ASP A 35 10.25 2.88 1.74
N LEU A 36 9.53 3.16 0.65
CA LEU A 36 10.09 3.54 -0.65
C LEU A 36 11.29 2.67 -1.08
N GLU A 37 12.48 3.28 -1.13
CA GLU A 37 13.74 2.65 -1.54
C GLU A 37 14.18 1.52 -0.60
N GLU A 38 13.87 1.61 0.70
CA GLU A 38 14.16 0.56 1.66
C GLU A 38 13.29 -0.68 1.38
N GLY A 39 11.99 -0.46 1.12
CA GLY A 39 11.08 -1.53 0.70
C GLY A 39 11.51 -2.16 -0.62
N ALA A 40 11.95 -1.34 -1.59
CA ALA A 40 12.48 -1.83 -2.86
C ALA A 40 13.77 -2.64 -2.70
N ARG A 41 14.67 -2.25 -1.79
CA ARG A 41 15.89 -3.03 -1.48
C ARG A 41 15.54 -4.40 -0.90
N LYS A 42 14.59 -4.45 0.04
CA LYS A 42 14.09 -5.70 0.65
C LYS A 42 13.38 -6.60 -0.36
N ALA A 43 12.66 -6.01 -1.31
CA ALA A 43 11.99 -6.77 -2.36
C ALA A 43 12.99 -7.51 -3.28
N VAL A 44 14.15 -6.91 -3.57
CA VAL A 44 15.21 -7.59 -4.34
C VAL A 44 15.74 -8.80 -3.58
N GLU A 45 16.00 -8.66 -2.27
CA GLU A 45 16.43 -9.80 -1.43
C GLU A 45 15.39 -10.92 -1.40
N LEU A 46 14.09 -10.58 -1.38
CA LEU A 46 12.99 -11.54 -1.40
C LEU A 46 12.82 -12.22 -2.77
N GLU A 47 13.08 -11.50 -3.87
CA GLU A 47 13.14 -12.06 -5.22
C GLU A 47 14.27 -13.10 -5.33
N GLU A 48 15.46 -12.80 -4.79
CA GLU A 48 16.59 -13.73 -4.73
C GLU A 48 16.30 -14.96 -3.85
N GLN A 49 15.46 -14.82 -2.83
CA GLN A 49 14.99 -15.92 -1.98
C GLN A 49 13.88 -16.76 -2.63
N GLY A 50 13.40 -16.39 -3.81
CA GLY A 50 12.38 -17.14 -4.54
C GLY A 50 10.97 -16.95 -4.00
N VAL A 51 10.66 -15.78 -3.42
CA VAL A 51 9.27 -15.44 -3.06
C VAL A 51 8.39 -15.42 -4.32
N ASP A 52 7.18 -15.96 -4.22
CA ASP A 52 6.28 -16.08 -5.39
C ASP A 52 5.50 -14.80 -5.67
N VAL A 53 5.09 -14.07 -4.61
CA VAL A 53 4.29 -12.84 -4.72
C VAL A 53 4.65 -11.84 -3.62
N LEU A 54 4.77 -10.56 -3.97
CA LEU A 54 4.80 -9.48 -2.98
C LEU A 54 3.52 -8.67 -2.98
N ILE A 55 3.13 -8.24 -1.79
CA ILE A 55 2.10 -7.23 -1.58
C ILE A 55 2.79 -5.95 -1.06
N SER A 56 2.39 -4.78 -1.54
CA SER A 56 2.81 -3.49 -0.96
C SER A 56 1.78 -2.40 -1.24
N ARG A 57 2.09 -1.14 -0.96
CA ARG A 57 1.18 0.00 -1.14
C ARG A 57 1.88 1.25 -1.67
N GLY A 58 1.20 1.96 -2.58
CA GLY A 58 1.54 3.33 -2.98
C GLY A 58 2.96 3.50 -3.50
N GLY A 59 3.64 4.57 -3.07
CA GLY A 59 5.01 4.89 -3.51
C GLY A 59 6.00 3.74 -3.35
N THR A 60 5.87 2.94 -2.28
CA THR A 60 6.71 1.77 -2.05
C THR A 60 6.46 0.68 -3.08
N ALA A 61 5.19 0.39 -3.41
CA ALA A 61 4.87 -0.55 -4.49
C ALA A 61 5.42 -0.08 -5.84
N ILE A 62 5.35 1.22 -6.13
CA ILE A 62 5.94 1.84 -7.33
C ILE A 62 7.47 1.68 -7.34
N ALA A 63 8.13 1.91 -6.20
CA ALA A 63 9.58 1.76 -6.07
C ALA A 63 10.03 0.30 -6.27
N ILE A 64 9.30 -0.65 -5.68
CA ILE A 64 9.56 -2.09 -5.84
C ILE A 64 9.45 -2.50 -7.31
N LYS A 65 8.35 -2.13 -7.99
CA LYS A 65 8.10 -2.45 -9.41
C LYS A 65 9.21 -1.95 -10.35
N LYS A 66 9.99 -0.94 -9.94
CA LYS A 66 11.14 -0.42 -10.71
C LYS A 66 12.42 -1.23 -10.52
N LYS A 67 12.53 -2.04 -9.45
CA LYS A 67 13.75 -2.78 -9.10
C LYS A 67 13.66 -4.28 -9.35
N VAL A 68 12.53 -4.90 -9.04
CA VAL A 68 12.32 -6.34 -9.27
C VAL A 68 11.95 -6.60 -10.72
N THR A 69 12.30 -7.78 -11.24
CA THR A 69 12.11 -8.09 -12.67
C THR A 69 11.04 -9.15 -12.91
N ASN A 70 11.01 -10.19 -12.08
CA ASN A 70 10.17 -11.38 -12.27
C ASN A 70 9.16 -11.58 -11.14
N LEU A 71 9.32 -10.86 -10.02
CA LEU A 71 8.46 -10.98 -8.85
C LEU A 71 7.15 -10.18 -9.03
N PRO A 72 5.97 -10.84 -9.13
CA PRO A 72 4.70 -10.14 -9.25
C PRO A 72 4.37 -9.34 -7.99
N ILE A 73 3.97 -8.09 -8.21
CA ILE A 73 3.63 -7.14 -7.14
C ILE A 73 2.13 -6.84 -7.15
N VAL A 74 1.44 -7.23 -6.08
CA VAL A 74 0.06 -6.85 -5.82
C VAL A 74 0.05 -5.55 -5.01
N GLU A 75 -0.58 -4.51 -5.55
CA GLU A 75 -0.67 -3.21 -4.90
C GLU A 75 -1.99 -3.06 -4.14
N VAL A 76 -1.90 -2.71 -2.85
CA VAL A 76 -3.05 -2.24 -2.07
C VAL A 76 -3.39 -0.84 -2.57
N GLN A 77 -4.45 -0.75 -3.37
CA GLN A 77 -4.91 0.51 -3.94
C GLN A 77 -5.69 1.34 -2.92
N VAL A 78 -5.71 2.66 -3.13
CA VAL A 78 -6.64 3.56 -2.44
C VAL A 78 -7.80 3.83 -3.37
N SER A 79 -9.02 3.61 -2.90
CA SER A 79 -10.22 3.82 -3.70
C SER A 79 -10.74 5.26 -3.57
N GLY A 80 -11.55 5.69 -4.53
CA GLY A 80 -12.28 6.97 -4.41
C GLY A 80 -13.23 7.01 -3.20
N TYR A 81 -13.74 5.86 -2.76
CA TYR A 81 -14.58 5.77 -1.56
C TYR A 81 -13.79 6.06 -0.28
N ASP A 82 -12.54 5.58 -0.19
CA ASP A 82 -11.65 5.91 0.93
C ASP A 82 -11.42 7.42 1.03
N LEU A 83 -11.24 8.08 -0.12
CA LEU A 83 -11.09 9.53 -0.23
C LEU A 83 -12.35 10.27 0.20
N ILE A 84 -13.53 9.92 -0.33
CA ILE A 84 -14.80 10.55 0.04
C ILE A 84 -15.01 10.45 1.56
N ARG A 85 -14.77 9.28 2.15
CA ARG A 85 -14.93 9.07 3.59
C ARG A 85 -14.01 9.94 4.43
N VAL A 86 -12.73 10.00 4.09
CA VAL A 86 -11.76 10.78 4.88
C VAL A 86 -11.97 12.29 4.69
N LEU A 87 -12.34 12.74 3.48
CA LEU A 87 -12.64 14.14 3.21
C LEU A 87 -13.89 14.60 3.96
N HIS A 88 -14.98 13.82 3.90
CA HIS A 88 -16.21 14.11 4.64
C HIS A 88 -15.98 14.22 6.16
N GLN A 89 -15.12 13.35 6.70
CA GLN A 89 -14.73 13.42 8.11
C GLN A 89 -13.92 14.69 8.41
N ALA A 90 -12.93 15.02 7.58
CA ALA A 90 -12.08 16.21 7.79
C ALA A 90 -12.87 17.52 7.70
N GLN A 91 -13.90 17.58 6.85
CA GLN A 91 -14.78 18.76 6.73
C GLN A 91 -15.60 19.06 7.97
N GLN A 92 -15.79 18.10 8.88
CA GLN A 92 -16.43 18.37 10.17
C GLN A 92 -15.56 19.25 11.09
N GLU A 93 -14.27 19.38 10.78
CA GLU A 93 -13.30 20.15 11.58
C GLU A 93 -12.72 21.35 10.83
N THR A 94 -12.64 21.33 9.49
CA THR A 94 -12.02 22.40 8.69
C THR A 94 -12.54 22.47 7.26
N ASP A 95 -12.67 23.69 6.73
CA ASP A 95 -13.06 23.94 5.33
C ASP A 95 -11.86 23.92 4.36
N ARG A 96 -10.63 23.76 4.87
CA ARG A 96 -9.40 23.74 4.07
C ARG A 96 -8.68 22.42 4.23
N ILE A 97 -8.63 21.63 3.17
CA ILE A 97 -8.04 20.30 3.14
C ILE A 97 -7.02 20.23 2.00
N ALA A 98 -5.86 19.64 2.27
CA ALA A 98 -4.86 19.32 1.26
C ALA A 98 -4.67 17.79 1.20
N VAL A 99 -4.75 17.23 -0.02
CA VAL A 99 -4.49 15.82 -0.26
C VAL A 99 -3.10 15.68 -0.87
N VAL A 100 -2.22 14.90 -0.21
CA VAL A 100 -0.83 14.73 -0.62
C VAL A 100 -0.55 13.25 -0.85
N GLY A 101 0.00 12.91 -2.01
CA GLY A 101 0.46 11.56 -2.30
C GLY A 101 0.95 11.41 -3.74
N PHE A 102 1.10 10.16 -4.18
CA PHE A 102 1.59 9.83 -5.52
C PHE A 102 0.48 9.93 -6.56
N SER A 103 0.85 10.16 -7.83
CA SER A 103 -0.09 10.36 -8.93
C SER A 103 -1.24 9.33 -8.99
N PRO A 104 -1.03 8.00 -8.80
CA PRO A 104 -2.14 7.04 -8.81
C PRO A 104 -3.21 7.28 -7.74
N PHE A 105 -2.85 7.95 -6.65
CA PHE A 105 -3.74 8.31 -5.54
C PHE A 105 -4.33 9.72 -5.71
N THR A 106 -3.58 10.66 -6.29
CA THR A 106 -4.03 12.06 -6.42
C THR A 106 -4.71 12.38 -7.75
N TYR A 107 -4.71 11.48 -8.72
CA TYR A 107 -5.31 11.74 -10.03
C TYR A 107 -6.84 11.67 -9.97
N GLY A 108 -7.53 12.73 -10.41
CA GLY A 108 -8.99 12.77 -10.51
C GLY A 108 -9.71 13.12 -9.21
N ILE A 109 -8.97 13.51 -8.17
CA ILE A 109 -9.55 13.92 -6.87
C ILE A 109 -10.03 15.36 -6.88
N GLU A 110 -9.68 16.15 -7.90
CA GLU A 110 -9.95 17.58 -7.97
C GLU A 110 -11.45 17.87 -7.89
N GLY A 111 -12.28 17.04 -8.52
CA GLY A 111 -13.74 17.16 -8.48
C GLY A 111 -14.38 16.71 -7.16
N LEU A 112 -13.65 15.99 -6.29
CA LEU A 112 -14.20 15.56 -4.99
C LEU A 112 -14.38 16.74 -4.04
N GLY A 113 -13.53 17.77 -4.13
CA GLY A 113 -13.63 18.96 -3.29
C GLY A 113 -14.94 19.73 -3.47
N ASP A 114 -15.59 19.60 -4.63
CA ASP A 114 -16.89 20.23 -4.92
C ASP A 114 -18.10 19.35 -4.50
N MET A 115 -17.87 18.07 -4.18
CA MET A 115 -18.92 17.07 -3.95
C MET A 115 -19.12 16.69 -2.47
N VAL A 116 -18.07 16.83 -1.65
CA VAL A 116 -18.13 16.56 -0.21
C VAL A 116 -18.48 17.81 0.58
#